data_AF-A0A948G666-F1
#
_entry.id   AF-A0A948G666-F1
#
_cell.length_a   1.000
_cell.length_b   1.000
_cell.length_c   1.000
_cell.angle_alpha   90.00
_cell.angle_beta   90.00
_cell.angle_gamma   90.00
#
_symmetry.space_group_name_H-M   'P 1'
#
loop_
_entity.id
_entity.type
_entity.pdbx_description
1 polymer ?
#
loop_
_entity_poly.entity_id
_entity_poly.type
_entity_poly.pdbx_seq_one_letter_code
_entity_poly.pdbx_strand_id
1 'polypeptide(L)'
;MEEEKATPQESMEEPVETPLSGASPEGEKEEKHDEIDEMTTLHERTIAALSYVGFLAIVPFYLKKDSKFCRFHGKQGLLIAMIFFFAKLLLVIDLLMDIALILQFVIFLYMGFAALSGKWKKCPWIYNRACQLEDQLSLKTKEEEAEEVALKPEQVKPENN
;
A
#
# COMPACT_ATOMS: atom_id res chain seq x y z
N MET A 1 -64.26 -34.57 13.38
CA MET A 1 -63.31 -33.49 13.08
C MET A 1 -62.33 -34.12 12.10
N GLU A 2 -62.75 -34.28 10.84
CA GLU A 2 -62.61 -33.27 9.76
C GLU A 2 -61.12 -32.96 9.53
N GLU A 3 -60.54 -32.97 8.35
CA GLU A 3 -60.92 -33.38 7.00
C GLU A 3 -59.58 -33.51 6.24
N GLU A 4 -59.61 -34.27 5.17
CA GLU A 4 -58.57 -34.52 4.18
C GLU A 4 -58.05 -33.22 3.51
N LYS A 5 -56.83 -33.28 2.95
CA LYS A 5 -56.51 -32.99 1.54
C LYS A 5 -55.48 -31.89 1.21
N ALA A 6 -54.65 -32.25 0.23
CA ALA A 6 -54.10 -31.43 -0.87
C ALA A 6 -52.85 -30.53 -0.64
N THR A 7 -51.71 -31.03 -1.15
CA THR A 7 -50.76 -30.30 -2.04
C THR A 7 -51.49 -29.91 -3.37
N PRO A 8 -50.96 -29.19 -4.40
CA PRO A 8 -49.67 -28.50 -4.61
C PRO A 8 -49.76 -27.15 -5.43
N GLN A 9 -48.59 -26.58 -5.80
CA GLN A 9 -48.33 -25.58 -6.88
C GLN A 9 -48.75 -24.12 -6.59
N GLU A 10 -48.22 -23.04 -7.17
CA GLU A 10 -47.64 -22.77 -8.49
C GLU A 10 -47.02 -21.34 -8.53
N SER A 11 -46.25 -21.06 -9.61
CA SER A 11 -45.97 -19.76 -10.29
C SER A 11 -45.17 -18.64 -9.57
N MET A 12 -43.98 -18.28 -10.07
CA MET A 12 -43.69 -17.27 -11.13
C MET A 12 -44.18 -15.87 -10.70
N GLU A 13 -43.34 -14.85 -10.53
CA GLU A 13 -42.83 -13.97 -11.61
C GLU A 13 -41.69 -13.04 -11.10
N GLU A 14 -40.59 -12.93 -11.87
CA GLU A 14 -39.79 -11.68 -12.01
C GLU A 14 -40.37 -10.88 -13.21
N PRO A 15 -39.90 -9.66 -13.56
CA PRO A 15 -39.40 -8.51 -12.80
C PRO A 15 -40.23 -7.22 -13.13
N VAL A 16 -40.23 -6.20 -12.28
CA VAL A 16 -40.83 -4.89 -12.62
C VAL A 16 -39.75 -3.82 -12.73
N GLU A 17 -39.36 -3.52 -13.97
CA GLU A 17 -38.83 -2.21 -14.32
C GLU A 17 -39.98 -1.24 -14.60
N THR A 18 -39.85 0.02 -14.18
CA THR A 18 -40.18 1.18 -15.03
C THR A 18 -39.73 2.50 -14.37
N PRO A 19 -39.52 3.57 -15.17
CA PRO A 19 -38.45 4.56 -15.01
C PRO A 19 -38.96 5.94 -14.62
N LEU A 20 -38.07 6.85 -14.17
CA LEU A 20 -38.27 8.28 -14.42
C LEU A 20 -36.98 9.12 -14.34
N SER A 21 -36.49 9.48 -15.53
CA SER A 21 -36.16 10.83 -16.02
C SER A 21 -35.50 11.86 -15.07
N GLY A 22 -34.32 12.32 -15.49
CA GLY A 22 -33.71 13.59 -15.05
C GLY A 22 -32.31 13.82 -15.63
N ALA A 23 -32.21 14.19 -16.91
CA ALA A 23 -31.02 14.85 -17.50
C ALA A 23 -31.00 16.32 -17.04
N SER A 24 -29.91 17.09 -16.87
CA SER A 24 -28.49 17.10 -17.25
C SER A 24 -27.84 18.31 -16.51
N PRO A 25 -26.63 18.79 -16.85
CA PRO A 25 -25.29 18.42 -16.40
C PRO A 25 -24.68 19.49 -15.45
N GLU A 26 -23.52 19.21 -14.85
CA GLU A 26 -22.36 20.14 -14.73
C GLU A 26 -21.37 19.69 -13.64
N GLY A 27 -20.26 19.09 -14.09
CA GLY A 27 -18.93 19.56 -13.71
C GLY A 27 -18.44 19.35 -12.28
N GLU A 28 -18.30 18.10 -11.82
CA GLU A 28 -17.24 17.78 -10.88
C GLU A 28 -16.26 16.82 -11.56
N LYS A 29 -15.02 17.29 -11.70
CA LYS A 29 -13.91 16.51 -12.25
C LYS A 29 -13.66 15.35 -11.30
N GLU A 30 -14.18 14.18 -11.65
CA GLU A 30 -13.73 12.92 -11.09
C GLU A 30 -12.22 12.84 -11.32
N GLU A 31 -11.45 12.98 -10.25
CA GLU A 31 -10.09 12.47 -10.23
C GLU A 31 -10.20 10.99 -10.61
N LYS A 32 -9.65 10.70 -11.79
CA LYS A 32 -9.44 9.36 -12.32
C LYS A 32 -8.70 8.56 -11.26
N HIS A 33 -9.45 7.91 -10.38
CA HIS A 33 -8.95 6.90 -9.48
C HIS A 33 -8.47 5.80 -10.40
N ASP A 34 -7.15 5.74 -10.57
CA ASP A 34 -6.48 4.75 -11.40
C ASP A 34 -7.08 3.38 -11.09
N GLU A 35 -7.86 2.94 -12.08
CA GLU A 35 -8.04 1.58 -12.54
C GLU A 35 -7.58 0.54 -11.52
N ILE A 36 -8.57 -0.13 -10.91
CA ILE A 36 -8.46 -1.19 -9.92
C ILE A 36 -7.45 -2.25 -10.41
N ASP A 37 -6.18 -2.05 -10.08
CA ASP A 37 -5.07 -2.88 -10.55
C ASP A 37 -4.93 -4.10 -9.62
N GLU A 38 -5.17 -5.26 -10.21
CA GLU A 38 -5.00 -6.63 -9.70
C GLU A 38 -5.75 -7.02 -8.41
N MET A 39 -6.42 -8.17 -8.49
CA MET A 39 -6.98 -8.88 -7.35
C MET A 39 -5.86 -9.16 -6.32
N THR A 40 -5.67 -8.23 -5.38
CA THR A 40 -4.59 -8.28 -4.38
C THR A 40 -4.69 -9.60 -3.63
N THR A 41 -3.77 -10.51 -3.90
CA THR A 41 -3.88 -11.88 -3.40
C THR A 41 -3.82 -11.88 -1.88
N LEU A 42 -4.39 -12.92 -1.24
CA LEU A 42 -4.26 -13.07 0.21
C LEU A 42 -2.79 -13.04 0.65
N HIS A 43 -1.90 -13.66 -0.13
CA HIS A 43 -0.47 -13.68 0.12
C HIS A 43 0.15 -12.26 0.12
N GLU A 44 -0.24 -11.40 -0.82
CA GLU A 44 0.22 -10.01 -0.87
C GLU A 44 -0.33 -9.18 0.28
N ARG A 45 -1.60 -9.41 0.65
CA ARG A 45 -2.22 -8.78 1.82
C ARG A 45 -1.48 -9.15 3.11
N THR A 46 -1.09 -10.41 3.26
CA THR A 46 -0.28 -10.88 4.39
C THR A 46 1.11 -10.26 4.40
N ILE A 47 1.83 -10.25 3.27
CA ILE A 47 3.17 -9.64 3.19
C ILE A 47 3.12 -8.14 3.47
N ALA A 48 2.15 -7.44 2.91
CA ALA A 48 1.92 -6.02 3.17
C ALA A 48 1.61 -5.75 4.65
N ALA A 49 0.82 -6.60 5.31
CA ALA A 49 0.53 -6.45 6.74
C ALA A 49 1.75 -6.72 7.63
N LEU A 50 2.58 -7.72 7.28
CA LEU A 50 3.83 -8.01 7.98
C LEU A 50 4.81 -6.84 7.96
N SER A 51 4.70 -5.94 6.96
CA SER A 51 5.56 -4.78 6.88
C SER A 51 5.44 -3.82 8.07
N TYR A 52 4.37 -3.91 8.86
CA TYR A 52 4.19 -3.08 10.07
C TYR A 52 4.79 -3.72 11.33
N VAL A 53 5.36 -4.93 11.24
CA VAL A 53 6.00 -5.64 12.35
C VAL A 53 7.48 -5.30 12.41
N GLY A 54 7.81 -4.07 12.83
CA GLY A 54 9.20 -3.65 13.09
C GLY A 54 10.16 -3.98 11.94
N PHE A 55 11.12 -4.87 12.19
CA PHE A 55 12.14 -5.26 11.20
C PHE A 55 11.57 -5.99 9.96
N LEU A 56 10.40 -6.63 10.07
CA LEU A 56 9.74 -7.28 8.93
C LEU A 56 9.26 -6.29 7.87
N ALA A 57 9.31 -4.98 8.14
CA ALA A 57 9.13 -3.92 7.15
C ALA A 57 9.99 -4.05 5.89
N ILE A 58 11.11 -4.76 6.00
CA ILE A 58 12.05 -4.99 4.90
C ILE A 58 11.54 -6.09 3.95
N VAL A 59 10.71 -7.02 4.42
CA VAL A 59 10.25 -8.21 3.69
C VAL A 59 9.64 -7.89 2.31
N PRO A 60 8.72 -6.90 2.16
CA PRO A 60 8.13 -6.58 0.86
C PRO A 60 9.15 -6.24 -0.23
N PHE A 61 10.28 -5.62 0.14
CA PHE A 61 11.32 -5.20 -0.80
C PHE A 61 12.15 -6.35 -1.36
N TYR A 62 12.15 -7.51 -0.68
CA TYR A 62 12.87 -8.70 -1.14
C TYR A 62 11.93 -9.74 -1.74
N LEU A 63 10.76 -9.98 -1.12
CA LEU A 63 9.84 -11.06 -1.51
C LEU A 63 8.79 -10.63 -2.54
N LYS A 64 8.47 -9.34 -2.64
CA LYS A 64 7.36 -8.83 -3.47
C LYS A 64 7.74 -7.53 -4.17
N LYS A 65 8.84 -7.57 -4.93
CA LYS A 65 9.41 -6.44 -5.69
C LYS A 65 8.45 -5.87 -6.74
N ASP A 66 7.63 -6.73 -7.34
CA ASP A 66 6.72 -6.33 -8.43
C ASP A 66 5.36 -5.84 -7.91
N SER A 67 5.02 -6.15 -6.66
CA SER A 67 3.73 -5.78 -6.09
C SER A 67 3.72 -4.34 -5.61
N LYS A 68 3.03 -3.47 -6.36
CA LYS A 68 2.80 -2.06 -5.99
C LYS A 68 2.18 -1.95 -4.58
N PHE A 69 1.22 -2.84 -4.25
CA PHE A 69 0.56 -2.87 -2.95
C PHE A 69 1.51 -3.21 -1.80
N CYS A 70 2.33 -4.27 -1.98
CA CYS A 70 3.31 -4.65 -0.98
C CYS A 70 4.36 -3.56 -0.79
N ARG A 71 4.81 -2.89 -1.85
CA ARG A 71 5.76 -1.78 -1.77
C ARG A 71 5.14 -0.54 -1.12
N PHE A 72 3.87 -0.25 -1.38
CA PHE A 72 3.15 0.86 -0.76
C PHE A 72 3.12 0.74 0.77
N HIS A 73 2.69 -0.41 1.28
CA HIS A 73 2.68 -0.67 2.72
C HIS A 73 4.10 -0.89 3.28
N GLY A 74 4.98 -1.53 2.51
CA GLY A 74 6.39 -1.74 2.84
C GLY A 74 7.14 -0.45 3.15
N LYS A 75 6.99 0.58 2.29
CA LYS A 75 7.62 1.89 2.49
C LYS A 75 7.11 2.57 3.77
N GLN A 76 5.81 2.50 4.03
CA GLN A 76 5.22 3.07 5.24
C GLN A 76 5.71 2.34 6.50
N GLY A 77 5.64 1.01 6.48
CA GLY A 77 6.10 0.15 7.57
C GLY A 77 7.57 0.35 7.89
N LEU A 78 8.42 0.51 6.87
CA LEU A 78 9.86 0.71 7.04
C LEU A 78 10.17 2.06 7.68
N LEU A 79 9.53 3.13 7.22
CA LEU A 79 9.71 4.45 7.80
C LEU A 79 9.24 4.48 9.26
N ILE A 80 8.09 3.86 9.57
CA ILE A 80 7.60 3.70 10.95
C ILE A 80 8.62 2.93 11.80
N ALA A 81 9.07 1.77 11.32
CA ALA A 81 10.03 0.94 12.04
C ALA A 81 11.32 1.71 12.37
N MET A 82 11.83 2.50 11.43
CA MET A 82 13.01 3.34 11.64
C MET A 82 12.76 4.43 12.69
N ILE A 83 11.63 5.15 12.60
CA ILE A 83 11.28 6.19 13.58
C ILE A 83 11.25 5.60 14.99
N PHE A 84 10.57 4.47 15.19
CA PHE A 84 10.49 3.85 16.51
C PHE A 84 11.83 3.23 16.96
N PHE A 85 12.63 2.70 16.05
CA PHE A 85 13.96 2.20 16.36
C PHE A 85 14.87 3.31 16.89
N PHE A 86 14.95 4.44 16.20
CA PHE A 86 15.77 5.58 16.63
C PHE A 86 15.20 6.27 17.88
N ALA A 87 13.87 6.37 18.01
CA ALA A 87 13.26 6.90 19.22
C ALA A 87 13.66 6.06 20.45
N LYS A 88 13.63 4.72 20.34
CA LYS A 88 14.06 3.81 21.42
C LYS A 88 15.54 3.92 21.76
N LEU A 89 16.40 4.27 20.80
CA LEU A 89 17.82 4.49 21.05
C LEU A 89 18.07 5.78 21.85
N LEU A 90 17.20 6.78 21.71
CA LEU A 90 17.31 8.09 22.37
C LEU A 90 16.57 8.17 23.71
N LEU A 91 15.50 7.40 23.89
CA LEU A 91 14.66 7.42 25.10
C LEU A 91 15.28 6.53 26.20
N VAL A 92 15.70 7.16 27.30
CA VAL A 92 16.27 6.48 28.48
C VAL A 92 15.22 6.25 29.59
N ILE A 93 14.05 6.89 29.49
CA ILE A 93 12.99 6.82 30.50
C ILE A 93 12.03 5.67 30.18
N ASP A 94 11.91 4.72 31.12
CA ASP A 94 11.08 3.50 30.97
C ASP A 94 9.62 3.79 30.59
N LEU A 95 8.98 4.78 31.23
CA LEU A 95 7.59 5.15 30.92
C LEU A 95 7.39 5.59 29.47
N LEU A 96 8.34 6.34 28.90
CA LEU A 96 8.24 6.79 27.51
C LEU A 96 8.46 5.63 26.53
N MET A 97 9.28 4.65 26.91
CA MET A 97 9.49 3.43 26.14
C MET A 97 8.22 2.58 26.05
N ASP A 98 7.51 2.41 27.17
CA ASP A 98 6.24 1.67 27.19
C ASP A 98 5.17 2.37 26.35
N ILE A 99 5.05 3.69 26.46
CA ILE A 99 4.13 4.49 25.63
C ILE A 99 4.47 4.33 24.14
N ALA A 100 5.75 4.41 23.78
CA ALA A 100 6.18 4.22 22.40
C ALA A 100 5.87 2.80 21.89
N LEU A 101 6.03 1.77 22.74
CA LEU A 101 5.70 0.39 22.39
C LEU A 101 4.21 0.21 22.15
N ILE A 102 3.36 0.74 23.03
CA ILE A 102 1.90 0.70 22.89
C ILE A 102 1.48 1.41 21.61
N LEU A 103 2.03 2.60 21.34
CA LEU A 103 1.74 3.36 20.13
C LEU A 103 2.13 2.59 18.85
N GLN A 104 3.31 1.99 18.82
CA GLN A 104 3.75 1.13 17.71
C GLN A 104 2.79 -0.04 17.50
N PHE A 105 2.33 -0.68 18.59
CA PHE A 105 1.41 -1.81 18.52
C PHE A 105 0.04 -1.41 17.96
N VAL A 106 -0.50 -0.25 18.38
CA VAL A 106 -1.76 0.29 17.84
C VAL A 106 -1.63 0.59 16.34
N ILE A 107 -0.54 1.22 15.92
CA ILE A 107 -0.26 1.49 14.50
C ILE A 107 -0.18 0.18 13.71
N PHE A 108 0.52 -0.82 14.25
CA PHE A 108 0.60 -2.15 13.65
C PHE A 108 -0.78 -2.78 13.44
N LEU A 109 -1.62 -2.82 14.46
CA LEU A 109 -2.97 -3.39 14.34
C LEU A 109 -3.81 -2.63 13.31
N TYR A 110 -3.81 -1.31 13.37
CA TYR A 110 -4.64 -0.47 12.50
C TYR A 110 -4.23 -0.57 11.03
N MET A 111 -2.93 -0.39 10.75
CA MET A 111 -2.41 -0.40 9.38
C MET A 111 -2.27 -1.82 8.85
N GLY A 112 -1.90 -2.78 9.69
CA GLY A 112 -1.85 -4.19 9.36
C GLY A 112 -3.24 -4.73 9.00
N PHE A 113 -4.29 -4.38 9.75
CA PHE A 113 -5.66 -4.76 9.41
C PHE A 113 -6.14 -4.10 8.11
N ALA A 114 -5.78 -2.84 7.87
CA ALA A 114 -6.06 -2.18 6.60
C ALA A 114 -5.41 -2.90 5.41
N ALA A 115 -4.13 -3.28 5.54
CA ALA A 115 -3.40 -4.05 4.53
C ALA A 115 -4.00 -5.46 4.35
N LEU A 116 -4.33 -6.13 5.45
CA LEU A 116 -5.05 -7.41 5.42
C LEU A 116 -6.41 -7.29 4.76
N SER A 117 -7.05 -6.13 4.75
CA SER A 117 -8.32 -5.88 4.06
C SER A 117 -8.15 -5.48 2.59
N GLY A 118 -6.91 -5.42 2.06
CA GLY A 118 -6.61 -4.95 0.71
C GLY A 118 -6.77 -3.43 0.53
N LYS A 119 -6.81 -2.64 1.61
CA LYS A 119 -7.04 -1.20 1.55
C LYS A 119 -5.72 -0.44 1.41
N TRP A 120 -5.61 0.39 0.38
CA TRP A 120 -4.48 1.29 0.12
C TRP A 120 -4.46 2.51 1.07
N LYS A 121 -4.34 2.24 2.37
CA LYS A 121 -4.45 3.27 3.39
C LYS A 121 -3.17 4.08 3.48
N LYS A 122 -3.24 5.37 3.15
CA LYS A 122 -2.14 6.31 3.37
C LYS A 122 -2.09 6.70 4.85
N CYS A 123 -0.92 6.61 5.46
CA CYS A 123 -0.68 7.31 6.73
C CYS A 123 -0.36 8.78 6.39
N PRO A 124 -1.20 9.75 6.79
CA PRO A 124 -1.15 11.15 6.30
C PRO A 124 0.21 11.85 6.45
N TRP A 125 1.06 11.38 7.37
CA TRP A 125 2.36 11.98 7.71
C TRP A 125 3.56 11.21 7.19
N ILE A 126 3.39 9.91 6.92
CA ILE A 126 4.46 8.97 6.62
C ILE A 126 4.52 8.68 5.12
N TYR A 127 3.38 8.59 4.44
CA TYR A 127 3.35 8.23 3.03
C TYR A 127 4.05 9.26 2.14
N ASN A 128 3.69 10.54 2.29
CA ASN A 128 4.29 11.61 1.50
C ASN A 128 5.81 11.70 1.73
N ARG A 129 6.26 11.49 2.98
CA ARG A 129 7.69 11.50 3.31
C ARG A 129 8.44 10.30 2.75
N ALA A 130 7.83 9.11 2.80
CA ALA A 130 8.43 7.89 2.25
C ALA A 130 8.59 7.99 0.73
N CYS A 131 7.58 8.51 0.01
CA CYS A 131 7.70 8.77 -1.43
C CYS A 131 8.76 9.83 -1.74
N GLN A 132 8.74 10.97 -1.03
CA GLN A 132 9.74 12.02 -1.22
C GLN A 132 11.18 11.53 -1.00
N LEU A 133 11.42 10.64 -0.04
CA LEU A 133 12.75 10.07 0.20
C LEU A 133 13.22 9.21 -0.96
N GLU A 134 12.34 8.37 -1.50
CA GLU A 134 12.65 7.52 -2.66
C GLU A 134 12.95 8.35 -3.91
N ASP A 135 12.17 9.40 -4.16
CA ASP A 135 12.39 10.31 -5.30
C ASP A 135 13.76 10.99 -5.19
N GLN A 136 14.13 11.49 -4.01
CA GLN A 136 15.43 12.12 -3.75
C GLN A 136 16.61 11.13 -3.92
N LEU A 137 16.46 9.90 -3.42
CA LEU A 137 17.47 8.84 -3.59
C LEU A 137 17.67 8.47 -5.07
N SER A 138 16.58 8.38 -5.83
CA SER A 138 16.61 8.09 -7.27
C SER A 138 17.31 9.19 -8.07
N LEU A 139 17.03 10.46 -7.76
CA LEU A 139 17.68 11.60 -8.41
C LEU A 139 19.19 11.64 -8.11
N LYS A 140 19.59 11.49 -6.85
CA LYS A 140 21.01 11.48 -6.45
C LYS A 140 21.79 10.36 -7.12
N THR A 141 21.18 9.17 -7.24
CA THR A 141 21.81 8.03 -7.93
C THR A 141 22.06 8.35 -9.42
N LYS A 142 21.08 8.98 -10.08
CA LYS A 142 21.24 9.40 -11.50
C LYS A 142 22.28 10.50 -11.69
N GLU A 143 22.36 11.45 -10.76
CA GLU A 143 23.38 12.50 -10.77
C GLU A 143 24.80 11.90 -10.63
N GLU A 144 24.99 10.97 -9.68
CA GLU A 144 26.26 10.25 -9.48
C GLU A 144 26.66 9.41 -10.71
N GLU A 145 25.70 8.69 -11.31
CA GLU A 145 25.93 7.93 -12.55
C GLU A 145 26.29 8.86 -13.73
N ALA A 146 25.61 9.99 -13.87
CA ALA A 146 25.91 10.97 -14.92
C ALA A 146 27.28 11.63 -14.72
N GLU A 147 27.66 11.92 -13.48
CA GLU A 147 28.99 12.44 -13.13
C GLU A 147 30.09 11.40 -13.41
N GLU A 148 29.87 10.12 -13.07
CA GLU A 148 30.82 9.04 -13.38
C GLU A 148 31.03 8.87 -14.89
N VAL A 149 29.94 8.92 -15.67
CA VAL A 149 30.00 8.85 -17.14
C VAL A 149 30.70 10.07 -17.72
N ALA A 150 30.49 11.27 -17.16
CA ALA A 150 31.15 12.49 -17.61
C ALA A 150 32.64 12.54 -17.25
N LEU A 151 33.05 11.91 -16.14
CA LEU A 151 34.45 11.88 -15.66
C LEU A 151 35.28 10.74 -16.25
N LYS A 152 34.68 9.72 -16.86
CA LYS A 152 35.41 8.73 -17.66
C LYS A 152 35.56 9.26 -19.09
N PRO A 153 36.70 9.87 -19.47
CA PRO A 153 36.93 10.17 -20.87
C PRO A 153 36.88 8.85 -21.64
N GLU A 154 36.06 8.86 -22.68
CA GLU A 154 35.97 7.84 -23.71
C GLU A 154 37.32 7.15 -23.91
N GLN A 155 37.42 5.87 -23.53
CA GLN A 155 38.54 5.03 -23.95
C GLN A 155 38.35 4.80 -25.45
N VAL A 156 38.72 5.81 -26.23
CA VAL A 156 38.86 5.77 -27.68
C VAL A 156 39.86 4.66 -27.94
N LYS A 157 39.34 3.53 -28.40
CA LYS A 157 40.11 2.43 -28.97
C LYS A 157 41.02 3.00 -30.06
N PRO A 158 42.36 2.97 -29.90
CA PRO A 158 43.21 3.25 -31.05
C PRO A 158 43.08 2.11 -32.05
N GLU A 159 42.82 2.54 -33.27
CA GLU A 159 42.84 1.83 -34.53
C GLU A 159 44.18 1.09 -34.78
N ASN A 160 44.13 0.07 -35.66
CA ASN A 160 45.23 -0.70 -36.28
C ASN A 160 45.95 -1.81 -35.50
N ASN A 161 45.80 -3.07 -35.95
CA ASN A 161 46.58 -3.62 -37.07
C ASN A 161 45.88 -4.86 -37.66
#